data_AF-H2KVK2-F1
#
_entry.id   AF-H2KVK2-F1
#
_cell.length_a   1.000
_cell.length_b   1.000
_cell.length_c   1.000
_cell.angle_alpha   90.00
_cell.angle_beta   90.00
_cell.angle_gamma   90.00
#
_symmetry.space_group_name_H-M   'P 1'
#
loop_
_entity.id
_entity.type
_entity.pdbx_description
1 polymer ?
#
loop_
_entity_poly.entity_id
_entity_poly.type
_entity_poly.pdbx_seq_one_letter_code
_entity_poly.pdbx_strand_id
1 'polypeptide(L)'
;MDTARFLALAQQKSGKRGDRKSPRSESRLQQLRRKTPVIPRETPSKSIRRLQQFVVTRPAMPAHVKESTLWIPYNLKAPRCIKIQPKTAPNEDICECNLPVKEHGMPTKNPVLKKRFATYDGRFIRVPSPTFGELTHPANNYLSQYVRSVDELDLSKLTYFFESVWSLQRPQLVLTFYGDEASSSTVKESLRKLVWKASDSTLTWILTDGLQRGISPTVSEATKHYIEAYGLGLVESIGIVPWRRVCCISNMSPDTYMGNPTAKYEMVEEDSVLHENLDANMTAYFFVDTEDRPARESTFMFRSKMETALRNWAVTESLGESQQLAQSKIQMCGILSGGDEGTLKSIHTSLSSGTPFVVLKETGGLASILCECIEDTEIGERNIRKKALTEGSRESAVFQLSPANIRETVMSHWEEVAQPDLVVLLIQDILDKREMICVCDLEEEDLDYHVLLLLIR
;
A
#
# COMPACT_ATOMS: atom_id res chain seq x y z
N MET A 1 -24.76 -18.96 -49.53
CA MET A 1 -24.20 -19.52 -50.77
C MET A 1 -22.77 -19.97 -50.44
N ASP A 2 -22.56 -20.99 -49.62
CA ASP A 2 -23.05 -22.37 -49.68
C ASP A 2 -22.21 -23.24 -50.64
N THR A 3 -21.21 -23.93 -50.08
CA THR A 3 -20.40 -24.98 -50.71
C THR A 3 -20.07 -26.10 -49.72
N ALA A 4 -21.09 -26.56 -48.98
CA ALA A 4 -20.99 -27.81 -48.22
C ALA A 4 -21.05 -29.01 -49.18
N ARG A 5 -19.89 -29.47 -49.67
CA ARG A 5 -19.69 -30.78 -50.33
C ARG A 5 -18.20 -31.07 -50.47
N PHE A 6 -17.70 -32.09 -49.77
CA PHE A 6 -16.96 -33.20 -50.40
C PHE A 6 -16.73 -34.35 -49.39
N LEU A 7 -17.45 -35.45 -49.64
CA LEU A 7 -17.12 -36.84 -49.24
C LEU A 7 -17.06 -37.20 -47.74
N ALA A 8 -18.24 -37.50 -47.20
CA ALA A 8 -18.41 -38.79 -46.52
C ALA A 8 -19.04 -39.79 -47.51
N LEU A 9 -18.48 -41.02 -47.61
CA LEU A 9 -19.17 -42.32 -47.81
C LEU A 9 -18.27 -43.37 -48.49
N ALA A 10 -17.75 -44.30 -47.67
CA ALA A 10 -17.44 -45.71 -47.93
C ALA A 10 -16.60 -46.19 -46.71
N GLN A 11 -17.14 -46.78 -45.63
CA GLN A 11 -17.83 -48.09 -45.58
C GLN A 11 -17.16 -49.12 -46.51
N GLN A 12 -16.70 -50.29 -46.05
CA GLN A 12 -17.09 -51.07 -44.86
C GLN A 12 -16.06 -52.19 -44.58
N LYS A 13 -16.29 -52.99 -43.51
CA LYS A 13 -15.55 -54.20 -43.07
C LYS A 13 -14.26 -53.90 -42.25
N SER A 14 -13.96 -54.60 -41.15
CA SER A 14 -14.75 -55.59 -40.37
C SER A 14 -14.00 -55.98 -39.08
N GLY A 15 -14.72 -56.34 -38.00
CA GLY A 15 -14.20 -57.26 -36.98
C GLY A 15 -14.14 -56.74 -35.54
N LYS A 16 -15.07 -57.19 -34.70
CA LYS A 16 -14.92 -57.16 -33.22
C LYS A 16 -14.02 -58.32 -32.76
N ARG A 17 -13.02 -58.03 -31.94
CA ARG A 17 -12.34 -58.84 -30.89
C ARG A 17 -11.49 -57.80 -30.14
N GLY A 18 -11.45 -57.69 -28.81
CA GLY A 18 -11.53 -58.70 -27.75
C GLY A 18 -10.34 -58.40 -26.82
N ASP A 19 -10.56 -58.25 -25.53
CA ASP A 19 -9.62 -57.65 -24.57
C ASP A 19 -8.17 -58.18 -24.61
N ARG A 20 -7.21 -57.25 -24.51
CA ARG A 20 -5.92 -57.45 -23.82
C ARG A 20 -5.27 -56.09 -23.51
N LYS A 21 -5.30 -55.68 -22.24
CA LYS A 21 -4.59 -54.51 -21.71
C LYS A 21 -3.09 -54.66 -21.97
N SER A 22 -2.43 -53.61 -22.49
CA SER A 22 -0.97 -53.53 -22.56
C SER A 22 -0.46 -52.34 -21.73
N PRO A 23 0.54 -52.54 -20.84
CA PRO A 23 0.98 -51.50 -19.90
C PRO A 23 2.02 -50.58 -20.55
N ARG A 24 1.61 -49.75 -21.53
CA ARG A 24 2.53 -48.83 -22.24
C ARG A 24 1.95 -47.47 -22.68
N SER A 25 0.73 -47.12 -22.28
CA SER A 25 0.09 -45.83 -22.64
C SER A 25 0.04 -44.79 -21.52
N GLU A 26 0.18 -45.16 -20.25
CA GLU A 26 0.12 -44.20 -19.12
C GLU A 26 1.39 -43.33 -18.98
N SER A 27 2.53 -43.78 -19.51
CA SER A 27 3.83 -43.07 -19.40
C SER A 27 3.98 -41.83 -20.28
N ARG A 28 3.06 -41.58 -21.23
CA ARG A 28 3.11 -40.41 -22.13
C ARG A 28 2.24 -39.23 -21.69
N LEU A 29 1.24 -39.44 -20.83
CA LEU A 29 0.39 -38.36 -20.31
C LEU A 29 0.96 -37.68 -19.05
N GLN A 30 1.98 -38.27 -18.41
CA GLN A 30 2.70 -37.64 -17.29
C GLN A 30 3.88 -36.75 -17.73
N GLN A 31 4.30 -36.77 -19.00
CA GLN A 31 5.45 -36.00 -19.49
C GLN A 31 5.14 -34.58 -20.02
N LEU A 32 3.88 -34.13 -19.96
CA LEU A 32 3.46 -32.80 -20.42
C LEU A 32 2.93 -31.87 -19.31
N ARG A 33 3.09 -32.24 -18.03
CA ARG A 33 2.86 -31.31 -16.92
C ARG A 33 4.08 -30.40 -16.70
N ARG A 34 4.00 -29.22 -17.29
CA ARG A 34 4.63 -27.95 -16.86
C ARG A 34 6.08 -28.07 -16.34
N LYS A 35 7.04 -27.88 -17.24
CA LYS A 35 8.28 -27.18 -16.86
C LYS A 35 7.89 -25.74 -16.51
N THR A 36 7.76 -25.43 -15.22
CA THR A 36 7.93 -24.05 -14.77
C THR A 36 9.35 -23.60 -15.13
N PRO A 37 9.57 -22.38 -15.62
CA PRO A 37 10.91 -21.88 -15.80
C PRO A 37 11.58 -21.80 -14.43
N VAL A 38 12.65 -22.56 -14.23
CA VAL A 38 13.54 -22.36 -13.09
C VAL A 38 14.26 -21.05 -13.36
N ILE A 39 13.80 -19.97 -12.71
CA ILE A 39 14.53 -18.71 -12.67
C ILE A 39 15.94 -19.03 -12.14
N PRO A 40 17.02 -18.66 -12.86
CA PRO A 40 18.37 -18.86 -12.35
C PRO A 40 18.48 -18.18 -10.98
N ARG A 41 18.93 -18.91 -9.95
CA ARG A 41 19.36 -18.27 -8.70
C ARG A 41 20.63 -17.48 -8.99
N GLU A 42 20.46 -16.20 -9.31
CA GLU A 42 21.57 -15.26 -9.39
C GLU A 42 22.33 -15.27 -8.07
N THR A 43 23.66 -15.31 -8.14
CA THR A 43 24.47 -15.30 -6.92
C THR A 43 24.30 -13.94 -6.23
N PRO A 44 23.97 -13.88 -4.92
CA PRO A 44 23.70 -12.62 -4.25
C PRO A 44 24.80 -11.58 -4.46
N SER A 45 24.38 -10.36 -4.81
CA SER A 45 25.26 -9.25 -5.12
C SER A 45 26.18 -8.93 -3.93
N LYS A 46 27.27 -8.19 -4.19
CA LYS A 46 28.15 -7.73 -3.08
C LYS A 46 27.38 -6.83 -2.09
N SER A 47 26.33 -6.16 -2.55
CA SER A 47 25.44 -5.32 -1.74
C SER A 47 24.56 -6.18 -0.85
N ILE A 48 23.82 -7.15 -1.40
CA ILE A 48 23.01 -8.10 -0.62
C ILE A 48 23.85 -8.82 0.43
N ARG A 49 25.06 -9.29 0.09
CA ARG A 49 25.94 -9.97 1.06
C ARG A 49 26.37 -9.08 2.22
N ARG A 50 26.45 -7.75 2.01
CA ARG A 50 26.68 -6.78 3.10
C ARG A 50 25.39 -6.57 3.90
N LEU A 51 24.26 -6.34 3.25
CA LEU A 51 22.97 -6.19 3.93
C LEU A 51 22.66 -7.40 4.82
N GLN A 52 22.85 -8.63 4.32
CA GLN A 52 22.72 -9.88 5.06
C GLN A 52 23.68 -10.04 6.25
N GLN A 53 24.77 -9.27 6.33
CA GLN A 53 25.64 -9.22 7.52
C GLN A 53 25.10 -8.27 8.59
N PHE A 54 24.28 -7.29 8.20
CA PHE A 54 23.61 -6.35 9.11
C PHE A 54 22.21 -6.81 9.51
N VAL A 55 21.55 -7.67 8.73
CA VAL A 55 20.30 -8.33 9.12
C VAL A 55 20.56 -9.18 10.37
N VAL A 56 20.11 -8.68 11.52
CA VAL A 56 20.03 -9.48 12.74
C VAL A 56 19.03 -10.60 12.46
N THR A 57 19.47 -11.85 12.55
CA THR A 57 18.57 -13.00 12.42
C THR A 57 17.46 -12.87 13.46
N ARG A 58 16.19 -12.75 13.00
CA ARG A 58 15.03 -12.63 13.89
C ARG A 58 15.15 -13.72 14.96
N PRO A 59 15.33 -13.37 16.26
CA PRO A 59 15.50 -14.37 17.29
C PRO A 59 14.21 -15.20 17.37
N ALA A 60 14.34 -16.52 17.42
CA ALA A 60 13.20 -17.42 17.38
C ALA A 60 12.36 -17.38 18.68
N MET A 61 11.49 -16.36 18.81
CA MET A 61 10.30 -16.15 19.68
C MET A 61 10.39 -15.64 21.16
N PRO A 62 10.91 -16.34 22.19
CA PRO A 62 10.57 -16.10 23.62
C PRO A 62 10.76 -14.70 24.26
N ALA A 63 11.35 -13.72 23.57
CA ALA A 63 11.49 -12.35 24.05
C ALA A 63 10.45 -11.40 23.41
N HIS A 64 10.37 -11.42 22.07
CA HIS A 64 9.53 -10.52 21.25
C HIS A 64 8.04 -10.57 21.59
N VAL A 65 7.53 -11.78 21.84
CA VAL A 65 6.13 -12.00 22.22
C VAL A 65 5.80 -11.37 23.57
N LYS A 66 6.76 -11.24 24.51
CA LYS A 66 6.52 -10.62 25.83
C LYS A 66 6.45 -9.11 25.76
N GLU A 67 7.27 -8.47 24.93
CA GLU A 67 7.23 -7.02 24.77
C GLU A 67 5.97 -6.59 24.01
N SER A 68 5.64 -7.26 22.91
CA SER A 68 4.40 -6.99 22.16
C SER A 68 3.12 -7.20 22.98
N THR A 69 2.99 -8.31 23.71
CA THR A 69 1.79 -8.60 24.53
C THR A 69 1.56 -7.63 25.69
N LEU A 70 2.58 -6.90 26.15
CA LEU A 70 2.44 -5.89 27.20
C LEU A 70 2.40 -4.47 26.62
N TRP A 71 3.28 -4.14 25.69
CA TRP A 71 3.43 -2.80 25.14
C TRP A 71 2.23 -2.39 24.29
N ILE A 72 1.70 -3.29 23.45
CA ILE A 72 0.61 -2.97 22.51
C ILE A 72 -0.68 -2.60 23.26
N PRO A 73 -1.23 -3.40 24.18
CA PRO A 73 -2.43 -3.01 24.94
C PRO A 73 -2.21 -1.74 25.79
N TYR A 74 -0.99 -1.55 26.31
CA TYR A 74 -0.67 -0.38 27.14
C TYR A 74 -0.64 0.91 26.32
N ASN A 75 0.05 0.92 25.19
CA ASN A 75 0.32 2.14 24.40
C ASN A 75 -0.70 2.39 23.29
N LEU A 76 -1.11 1.34 22.57
CA LEU A 76 -2.05 1.47 21.46
C LEU A 76 -3.48 1.36 21.96
N LYS A 77 -4.37 2.08 21.27
CA LYS A 77 -5.82 2.06 21.53
C LYS A 77 -6.56 1.75 20.24
N ALA A 78 -7.68 1.06 20.36
CA ALA A 78 -8.61 0.80 19.27
C ALA A 78 -9.97 1.41 19.61
N PRO A 79 -10.61 2.17 18.69
CA PRO A 79 -11.99 2.58 18.83
C PRO A 79 -12.96 1.38 18.89
N ARG A 80 -13.89 1.41 19.85
CA ARG A 80 -14.97 0.43 19.97
C ARG A 80 -16.32 1.13 19.89
N CYS A 81 -17.13 0.74 18.91
CA CYS A 81 -18.50 1.22 18.76
C CYS A 81 -19.35 0.75 19.95
N ILE A 82 -20.01 1.69 20.64
CA ILE A 82 -20.95 1.40 21.74
C ILE A 82 -22.40 1.79 21.40
N LYS A 83 -22.62 2.56 20.33
CA LYS A 83 -23.95 2.89 19.80
C LYS A 83 -24.21 2.10 18.52
N ILE A 84 -24.58 0.83 18.69
CA ILE A 84 -24.90 -0.07 17.56
C ILE A 84 -26.20 0.42 16.91
N GLN A 85 -26.12 0.83 15.65
CA GLN A 85 -27.25 1.30 14.84
C GLN A 85 -27.25 0.52 13.53
N PRO A 86 -28.01 -0.60 13.43
CA PRO A 86 -28.06 -1.41 12.23
C PRO A 86 -28.76 -0.68 11.08
N LYS A 87 -28.21 -0.85 9.87
CA LYS A 87 -28.89 -0.65 8.60
C LYS A 87 -29.15 -2.02 8.02
N THR A 88 -30.43 -2.30 7.72
CA THR A 88 -30.84 -3.55 7.08
C THR A 88 -30.26 -3.61 5.68
N ALA A 89 -29.47 -4.65 5.40
CA ALA A 89 -28.96 -4.98 4.07
C ALA A 89 -29.39 -6.41 3.70
N PRO A 90 -29.32 -6.80 2.41
CA PRO A 90 -29.89 -8.08 1.96
C PRO A 90 -29.30 -9.34 2.62
N ASN A 91 -28.01 -9.29 3.01
CA ASN A 91 -27.25 -10.46 3.45
C ASN A 91 -26.92 -10.46 4.94
N GLU A 92 -26.69 -9.27 5.54
CA GLU A 92 -26.32 -9.12 6.96
C GLU A 92 -26.62 -7.71 7.46
N ASP A 93 -27.11 -7.57 8.70
CA ASP A 93 -27.27 -6.27 9.35
C ASP A 93 -25.89 -5.63 9.62
N ILE A 94 -25.65 -4.46 9.02
CA ILE A 94 -24.41 -3.71 9.14
C ILE A 94 -24.65 -2.47 9.98
N CYS A 95 -23.83 -2.26 10.99
CA CYS A 95 -23.92 -1.07 11.83
C CYS A 95 -23.43 0.18 11.06
N GLU A 96 -23.91 1.37 11.44
CA GLU A 96 -23.40 2.62 10.90
C GLU A 96 -21.90 2.90 11.16
N CYS A 97 -21.18 2.07 11.92
CA CYS A 97 -19.72 2.09 11.97
C CYS A 97 -19.05 1.36 10.78
N ASN A 98 -19.82 0.72 9.89
CA ASN A 98 -19.39 -0.19 8.81
C ASN A 98 -18.90 -1.57 9.27
N LEU A 99 -19.20 -1.98 10.51
CA LEU A 99 -18.97 -3.35 10.97
C LEU A 99 -20.29 -4.14 11.01
N PRO A 100 -20.30 -5.44 10.66
CA PRO A 100 -21.39 -6.36 10.96
C PRO A 100 -21.86 -6.26 12.41
N VAL A 101 -23.17 -6.35 12.66
CA VAL A 101 -23.71 -6.32 14.03
C VAL A 101 -23.14 -7.46 14.88
N LYS A 102 -22.92 -8.65 14.29
CA LYS A 102 -22.33 -9.82 14.98
C LYS A 102 -20.90 -9.58 15.48
N GLU A 103 -20.14 -8.67 14.86
CA GLU A 103 -18.74 -8.38 15.21
C GLU A 103 -18.60 -7.26 16.26
N HIS A 104 -19.73 -6.72 16.75
CA HIS A 104 -19.70 -5.84 17.89
C HIS A 104 -19.53 -6.64 19.18
N GLY A 105 -18.39 -6.46 19.85
CA GLY A 105 -18.12 -7.12 21.14
C GLY A 105 -19.23 -6.89 22.16
N MET A 106 -19.55 -7.92 22.95
CA MET A 106 -20.72 -7.99 23.83
C MET A 106 -20.95 -6.73 24.70
N PRO A 107 -22.22 -6.32 24.93
CA PRO A 107 -22.56 -5.25 25.85
C PRO A 107 -22.01 -5.49 27.26
N THR A 108 -21.57 -4.43 27.93
CA THR A 108 -21.09 -4.52 29.31
C THR A 108 -22.18 -5.02 30.26
N LYS A 109 -21.85 -6.04 31.05
CA LYS A 109 -22.71 -6.57 32.12
C LYS A 109 -22.72 -5.66 33.36
N ASN A 110 -21.78 -4.71 33.45
CA ASN A 110 -21.69 -3.80 34.59
C ASN A 110 -22.77 -2.69 34.48
N PRO A 111 -23.67 -2.55 35.48
CA PRO A 111 -24.79 -1.61 35.38
C PRO A 111 -24.35 -0.14 35.40
N VAL A 112 -23.24 0.19 36.06
CA VAL A 112 -22.68 1.56 36.09
C VAL A 112 -22.15 1.94 34.70
N LEU A 113 -21.38 1.05 34.07
CA LEU A 113 -20.89 1.27 32.71
C LEU A 113 -22.04 1.30 31.70
N LYS A 114 -23.06 0.43 31.84
CA LYS A 114 -24.25 0.44 31.00
C LYS A 114 -24.99 1.79 31.07
N LYS A 115 -25.19 2.34 32.27
CA LYS A 115 -25.78 3.68 32.45
C LYS A 115 -24.90 4.77 31.83
N ARG A 116 -23.58 4.72 32.05
CA ARG A 116 -22.62 5.72 31.51
C ARG A 116 -22.56 5.72 29.98
N PHE A 117 -22.59 4.55 29.34
CA PHE A 117 -22.61 4.45 27.87
C PHE A 117 -23.93 4.90 27.27
N ALA A 118 -25.06 4.70 27.97
CA ALA A 118 -26.36 5.21 27.53
C ALA A 118 -26.45 6.76 27.55
N THR A 119 -25.70 7.43 28.44
CA THR A 119 -25.64 8.90 28.55
C THR A 119 -24.38 9.51 27.91
N TYR A 120 -23.62 8.73 27.13
CA TYR A 120 -22.41 9.23 26.46
C TYR A 120 -22.76 9.71 25.05
N ASP A 121 -22.30 10.90 24.66
CA ASP A 121 -22.70 11.51 23.39
C ASP A 121 -21.98 10.90 22.18
N GLY A 122 -20.71 10.50 22.33
CA GLY A 122 -19.95 9.85 21.27
C GLY A 122 -20.47 8.46 20.87
N ARG A 123 -20.08 7.99 19.67
CA ARG A 123 -20.37 6.63 19.19
C ARG A 123 -19.31 5.62 19.63
N PHE A 124 -18.07 6.07 19.82
CA PHE A 124 -16.89 5.23 20.06
C PHE A 124 -16.28 5.50 21.43
N ILE A 125 -15.64 4.48 21.98
CA ILE A 125 -14.72 4.61 23.12
C ILE A 125 -13.37 3.99 22.75
N ARG A 126 -12.27 4.62 23.16
CA ARG A 126 -10.92 4.08 22.99
C ARG A 126 -10.65 3.01 24.06
N VAL A 127 -10.41 1.78 23.65
CA VAL A 127 -9.99 0.67 24.53
C VAL A 127 -8.54 0.28 24.22
N PRO A 128 -7.79 -0.37 25.14
CA PRO A 128 -6.56 -1.09 24.78
C PRO A 128 -6.76 -1.94 23.52
N SER A 129 -5.79 -1.95 22.59
CA SER A 129 -5.94 -2.75 21.37
C SER A 129 -5.70 -4.24 21.66
N PRO A 130 -6.68 -5.14 21.44
CA PRO A 130 -6.46 -6.59 21.48
C PRO A 130 -6.02 -7.15 20.11
N THR A 131 -6.09 -6.33 19.07
CA THR A 131 -5.97 -6.74 17.67
C THR A 131 -4.51 -6.58 17.22
N PHE A 132 -3.71 -7.62 17.44
CA PHE A 132 -2.33 -7.71 16.98
C PHE A 132 -1.85 -9.16 16.90
N GLY A 133 -0.82 -9.44 16.11
CA GLY A 133 -0.19 -10.75 16.03
C GLY A 133 0.33 -11.08 14.64
N GLU A 134 0.13 -12.31 14.20
CA GLU A 134 0.58 -12.83 12.91
C GLU A 134 -0.62 -13.36 12.11
N LEU A 135 -0.66 -13.01 10.83
CA LEU A 135 -1.73 -13.31 9.88
C LEU A 135 -1.22 -14.26 8.78
N THR A 136 -1.92 -15.37 8.58
CA THR A 136 -1.72 -16.27 7.44
C THR A 136 -2.70 -15.90 6.33
N HIS A 137 -2.18 -15.49 5.17
CA HIS A 137 -2.98 -15.29 3.96
C HIS A 137 -2.94 -16.54 3.04
N PRO A 138 -4.06 -17.05 2.51
CA PRO A 138 -4.07 -18.30 1.72
C PRO A 138 -3.19 -18.29 0.45
N ALA A 139 -2.94 -17.11 -0.12
CA ALA A 139 -2.10 -16.93 -1.32
C ALA A 139 -0.62 -16.61 -1.03
N ASN A 140 -0.20 -16.65 0.25
CA ASN A 140 1.16 -16.33 0.68
C ASN A 140 1.78 -17.43 1.54
N ASN A 141 3.10 -17.58 1.44
CA ASN A 141 3.88 -18.65 2.07
C ASN A 141 4.58 -18.21 3.38
N TYR A 142 4.58 -16.90 3.68
CA TYR A 142 5.09 -16.34 4.93
C TYR A 142 3.97 -15.67 5.74
N LEU A 143 4.22 -15.47 7.04
CA LEU A 143 3.29 -14.80 7.94
C LEU A 143 3.47 -13.28 7.86
N SER A 144 2.36 -12.55 7.78
CA SER A 144 2.37 -11.09 7.86
C SER A 144 2.16 -10.66 9.32
N GLN A 145 2.95 -9.73 9.84
CA GLN A 145 2.65 -9.12 11.14
C GLN A 145 1.44 -8.20 11.02
N TYR A 146 0.64 -8.03 12.08
CA TYR A 146 -0.42 -7.01 12.08
C TYR A 146 -0.63 -6.36 13.44
N VAL A 147 -1.16 -5.14 13.41
CA VAL A 147 -1.57 -4.35 14.57
C VAL A 147 -2.74 -3.45 14.20
N ARG A 148 -3.60 -3.12 15.16
CA ARG A 148 -4.62 -2.06 15.03
C ARG A 148 -4.36 -0.93 16.02
N SER A 149 -4.46 0.30 15.52
CA SER A 149 -4.41 1.52 16.32
C SER A 149 -5.46 2.53 15.86
N VAL A 150 -5.80 3.45 16.77
CA VAL A 150 -6.40 4.73 16.46
C VAL A 150 -5.46 5.57 15.60
N ASP A 151 -6.03 6.45 14.77
CA ASP A 151 -5.36 7.42 13.90
C ASP A 151 -4.66 8.56 14.65
N GLU A 152 -4.96 8.74 15.94
CA GLU A 152 -4.21 9.59 16.87
C GLU A 152 -3.10 8.80 17.59
N LEU A 153 -2.04 8.46 16.86
CA LEU A 153 -0.81 7.89 17.44
C LEU A 153 0.32 8.93 17.50
N ASP A 154 1.00 8.97 18.63
CA ASP A 154 2.20 9.76 18.87
C ASP A 154 3.38 9.22 18.04
N LEU A 155 4.03 10.09 17.28
CA LEU A 155 5.13 9.73 16.37
C LEU A 155 6.31 9.06 17.10
N SER A 156 6.58 9.47 18.34
CA SER A 156 7.65 8.90 19.16
C SER A 156 7.37 7.45 19.59
N LYS A 157 6.09 7.08 19.72
CA LYS A 157 5.67 5.71 20.00
C LYS A 157 5.73 4.84 18.75
N LEU A 158 5.55 5.44 17.57
CA LEU A 158 5.53 4.72 16.31
C LEU A 158 6.93 4.23 15.90
N THR A 159 7.97 5.04 16.07
CA THR A 159 9.36 4.61 15.81
C THR A 159 9.79 3.53 16.80
N TYR A 160 9.54 3.72 18.11
CA TYR A 160 9.78 2.69 19.12
C TYR A 160 9.02 1.38 18.82
N PHE A 161 7.76 1.48 18.36
CA PHE A 161 6.97 0.32 17.99
C PHE A 161 7.63 -0.48 16.87
N PHE A 162 8.08 0.17 15.80
CA PHE A 162 8.80 -0.52 14.74
C PHE A 162 10.13 -1.12 15.21
N GLU A 163 10.94 -0.34 15.94
CA GLU A 163 12.29 -0.73 16.39
C GLU A 163 12.27 -1.87 17.41
N SER A 164 11.46 -1.75 18.46
CA SER A 164 11.46 -2.67 19.60
C SER A 164 10.35 -3.70 19.49
N VAL A 165 9.13 -3.27 19.16
CA VAL A 165 7.92 -4.12 19.27
C VAL A 165 7.69 -5.00 18.03
N TRP A 166 8.10 -4.56 16.85
CA TRP A 166 8.14 -5.40 15.64
C TRP A 166 9.56 -5.87 15.29
N SER A 167 10.60 -5.29 15.90
CA SER A 167 12.01 -5.59 15.60
C SER A 167 12.36 -5.43 14.12
N LEU A 168 11.77 -4.43 13.47
CA LEU A 168 12.13 -4.05 12.12
C LEU A 168 13.41 -3.21 12.15
N GLN A 169 14.32 -3.46 11.23
CA GLN A 169 15.50 -2.61 11.07
C GLN A 169 15.07 -1.26 10.49
N ARG A 170 15.64 -0.18 11.04
CA ARG A 170 15.44 1.19 10.55
C ARG A 170 15.82 1.26 9.06
N PRO A 171 14.90 1.69 8.17
CA PRO A 171 15.19 1.73 6.75
C PRO A 171 16.22 2.80 6.40
N GLN A 172 16.91 2.59 5.28
CA GLN A 172 17.72 3.61 4.61
C GLN A 172 16.88 4.37 3.58
N LEU A 173 15.94 3.66 2.95
CA LEU A 173 15.04 4.16 1.92
C LEU A 173 13.59 3.72 2.20
N VAL A 174 12.63 4.63 2.05
CA VAL A 174 11.19 4.33 2.05
C VAL A 174 10.60 4.71 0.70
N LEU A 175 9.99 3.75 0.01
CA LEU A 175 9.24 3.97 -1.22
C LEU A 175 7.74 3.90 -0.90
N THR A 176 7.02 4.98 -1.15
CA THR A 176 5.60 5.09 -0.76
C THR A 176 4.71 5.20 -2.01
N PHE A 177 3.89 4.18 -2.27
CA PHE A 177 3.17 3.99 -3.53
C PHE A 177 1.69 4.37 -3.43
N TYR A 178 1.20 5.13 -4.40
CA TYR A 178 -0.12 5.74 -4.42
C TYR A 178 -0.87 5.51 -5.73
N GLY A 179 -2.20 5.41 -5.61
CA GLY A 179 -3.14 5.38 -6.72
C GLY A 179 -3.48 3.98 -7.27
N ASP A 180 -3.78 3.93 -8.56
CA ASP A 180 -4.54 2.89 -9.23
C ASP A 180 -3.69 1.72 -9.74
N GLU A 181 -4.35 0.69 -10.29
CA GLU A 181 -3.63 -0.48 -10.81
C GLU A 181 -2.77 -0.08 -12.02
N ALA A 182 -1.50 -0.47 -11.97
CA ALA A 182 -0.57 -0.39 -13.08
C ALA A 182 -1.09 -1.27 -14.25
N SER A 183 -1.87 -0.71 -15.18
CA SER A 183 -2.55 -1.50 -16.21
C SER A 183 -1.59 -2.09 -17.26
N SER A 184 -0.53 -1.37 -17.62
CA SER A 184 0.41 -1.77 -18.67
C SER A 184 1.55 -2.66 -18.14
N SER A 185 2.03 -3.58 -18.97
CA SER A 185 3.19 -4.43 -18.65
C SER A 185 4.46 -3.61 -18.42
N THR A 186 4.60 -2.46 -19.11
CA THR A 186 5.73 -1.54 -18.96
C THR A 186 5.75 -0.93 -17.57
N VAL A 187 4.61 -0.46 -17.06
CA VAL A 187 4.49 0.06 -15.68
C VAL A 187 4.76 -1.05 -14.66
N LYS A 188 4.15 -2.24 -14.80
CA LYS A 188 4.38 -3.38 -13.88
C LYS A 188 5.85 -3.78 -13.82
N GLU A 189 6.54 -3.87 -14.96
CA GLU A 189 7.96 -4.24 -15.02
C GLU A 189 8.88 -3.14 -14.47
N SER A 190 8.59 -1.86 -14.73
CA SER A 190 9.37 -0.74 -14.18
C SER A 190 9.23 -0.61 -12.67
N LEU A 191 8.02 -0.78 -12.11
CA LEU A 191 7.79 -0.87 -10.67
C LEU A 191 8.54 -2.06 -10.06
N ARG A 192 8.51 -3.24 -10.71
CA ARG A 192 9.26 -4.42 -10.27
C ARG A 192 10.76 -4.18 -10.24
N LYS A 193 11.32 -3.58 -11.29
CA LYS A 193 12.75 -3.19 -11.37
C LYS A 193 13.13 -2.21 -10.26
N LEU A 194 12.32 -1.18 -10.01
CA LEU A 194 12.56 -0.21 -8.94
C LEU A 194 12.65 -0.90 -7.58
N VAL A 195 11.64 -1.70 -7.22
CA VAL A 195 11.60 -2.47 -5.95
C VAL A 195 12.84 -3.33 -5.79
N TRP A 196 13.24 -4.05 -6.84
CA TRP A 196 14.41 -4.94 -6.81
C TRP A 196 15.73 -4.19 -6.69
N LYS A 197 15.96 -3.15 -7.50
CA LYS A 197 17.18 -2.32 -7.45
C LYS A 197 17.35 -1.61 -6.10
N ALA A 198 16.25 -1.06 -5.55
CA ALA A 198 16.23 -0.42 -4.24
C ALA A 198 16.60 -1.42 -3.12
N SER A 199 15.97 -2.61 -3.13
CA SER A 199 16.16 -3.64 -2.11
C SER A 199 17.53 -4.35 -2.16
N ASP A 200 18.13 -4.50 -3.35
CA ASP A 200 19.51 -5.01 -3.49
C ASP A 200 20.55 -4.03 -2.92
N SER A 201 20.27 -2.72 -3.05
CA SER A 201 21.20 -1.63 -2.75
C SER A 201 21.09 -1.10 -1.32
N THR A 202 19.90 -1.13 -0.73
CA THR A 202 19.58 -0.45 0.55
C THR A 202 18.54 -1.22 1.37
N LEU A 203 18.54 -1.03 2.69
CA LEU A 203 17.42 -1.48 3.53
C LEU A 203 16.16 -0.68 3.17
N THR A 204 15.30 -1.27 2.34
CA THR A 204 14.13 -0.61 1.75
C THR A 204 12.86 -1.00 2.49
N TRP A 205 12.04 -0.02 2.82
CA TRP A 205 10.64 -0.23 3.20
C TRP A 205 9.71 0.24 2.08
N ILE A 206 8.60 -0.47 1.92
CA ILE A 206 7.57 -0.22 0.91
C ILE A 206 6.26 0.06 1.62
N LEU A 207 5.66 1.22 1.38
CA LEU A 207 4.37 1.61 1.95
C LEU A 207 3.28 1.62 0.87
N THR A 208 2.13 1.00 1.16
CA THR A 208 0.93 1.04 0.31
C THR A 208 -0.34 1.17 1.17
N ASP A 209 -1.54 1.17 0.57
CA ASP A 209 -2.80 1.08 1.31
C ASP A 209 -3.15 -0.36 1.77
N GLY A 210 -2.33 -1.36 1.41
CA GLY A 210 -2.40 -2.76 1.86
C GLY A 210 -3.60 -3.56 1.34
N LEU A 211 -4.27 -3.08 0.30
CA LEU A 211 -5.51 -3.66 -0.23
C LEU A 211 -5.28 -4.37 -1.57
N GLN A 212 -6.10 -5.38 -1.87
CA GLN A 212 -6.05 -6.21 -3.07
C GLN A 212 -6.60 -5.47 -4.31
N ARG A 213 -6.25 -4.20 -4.49
CA ARG A 213 -6.60 -3.33 -5.63
C ARG A 213 -5.59 -2.18 -5.77
N GLY A 214 -5.70 -1.40 -6.83
CA GLY A 214 -4.83 -0.25 -7.05
C GLY A 214 -3.38 -0.67 -7.30
N ILE A 215 -2.43 0.20 -6.97
CA ILE A 215 -1.00 -0.08 -7.19
C ILE A 215 -0.44 -1.19 -6.28
N SER A 216 -1.07 -1.45 -5.13
CA SER A 216 -0.52 -2.31 -4.07
C SER A 216 -0.13 -3.72 -4.54
N PRO A 217 -1.01 -4.51 -5.20
CA PRO A 217 -0.69 -5.89 -5.59
C PRO A 217 0.50 -6.01 -6.53
N THR A 218 0.74 -5.01 -7.38
CA THR A 218 1.87 -5.01 -8.33
C THR A 218 3.21 -4.86 -7.60
N VAL A 219 3.26 -3.97 -6.61
CA VAL A 219 4.48 -3.67 -5.84
C VAL A 219 4.75 -4.76 -4.81
N SER A 220 3.69 -5.29 -4.19
CA SER A 220 3.78 -6.37 -3.20
C SER A 220 4.19 -7.71 -3.84
N GLU A 221 3.71 -8.01 -5.06
CA GLU A 221 4.17 -9.16 -5.85
C GLU A 221 5.67 -9.06 -6.17
N ALA A 222 6.15 -7.89 -6.60
CA ALA A 222 7.57 -7.64 -6.80
C ALA A 222 8.40 -7.87 -5.52
N THR A 223 7.85 -7.45 -4.38
CA THR A 223 8.45 -7.63 -3.04
C THR A 223 8.52 -9.10 -2.65
N LYS A 224 7.43 -9.86 -2.84
CA LYS A 224 7.39 -11.31 -2.61
C LYS A 224 8.41 -12.06 -3.47
N HIS A 225 8.52 -11.74 -4.75
CA HIS A 225 9.52 -12.38 -5.62
C HIS A 225 10.96 -12.08 -5.16
N TYR A 226 11.22 -10.89 -4.61
CA TYR A 226 12.53 -10.57 -3.99
C TYR A 226 12.77 -11.38 -2.71
N ILE A 227 11.77 -11.50 -1.83
CA ILE A 227 11.81 -12.31 -0.60
C ILE A 227 12.02 -13.81 -0.92
N GLU A 228 11.37 -14.34 -1.96
CA GLU A 228 11.53 -15.74 -2.40
C GLU A 228 12.93 -16.01 -2.98
N ALA A 229 13.60 -15.00 -3.54
CA ALA A 229 14.97 -15.08 -4.04
C ALA A 229 16.04 -14.96 -2.93
N TYR A 230 15.88 -14.02 -2.00
CA TYR A 230 16.94 -13.59 -1.08
C TYR A 230 16.66 -13.74 0.42
N GLY A 231 15.41 -14.05 0.80
CA GLY A 231 14.96 -14.23 2.17
C GLY A 231 14.19 -13.03 2.75
N LEU A 232 13.52 -13.28 3.89
CA LEU A 232 12.80 -12.26 4.67
C LEU A 232 13.77 -11.30 5.40
N GLY A 233 13.32 -10.08 5.68
CA GLY A 233 14.04 -9.10 6.51
C GLY A 233 15.03 -8.19 5.77
N LEU A 234 15.18 -8.34 4.45
CA LEU A 234 15.93 -7.39 3.59
C LEU A 234 15.06 -6.27 3.03
N VAL A 235 13.76 -6.54 2.87
CA VAL A 235 12.71 -5.61 2.44
C VAL A 235 11.48 -5.88 3.29
N GLU A 236 10.78 -4.82 3.70
CA GLU A 236 9.53 -4.91 4.45
C GLU A 236 8.44 -4.11 3.71
N SER A 237 7.32 -4.75 3.38
CA SER A 237 6.15 -4.13 2.78
C SER A 237 5.03 -3.96 3.82
N ILE A 238 4.67 -2.71 4.11
CA ILE A 238 3.71 -2.34 5.15
C ILE A 238 2.47 -1.74 4.49
N GLY A 239 1.35 -2.46 4.59
CA GLY A 239 0.04 -1.99 4.18
C GLY A 239 -0.60 -1.13 5.28
N ILE A 240 -0.99 0.11 4.97
CA ILE A 240 -1.63 1.04 5.92
C ILE A 240 -3.13 1.07 5.63
N VAL A 241 -3.88 0.25 6.36
CA VAL A 241 -5.22 -0.21 5.94
C VAL A 241 -6.35 0.39 6.80
N PRO A 242 -7.44 0.91 6.21
CA PRO A 242 -8.62 1.35 6.97
C PRO A 242 -9.38 0.14 7.58
N TRP A 243 -9.25 -0.06 8.90
CA TRP A 243 -9.75 -1.25 9.63
C TRP A 243 -11.20 -1.63 9.31
N ARG A 244 -12.12 -0.65 9.31
CA ARG A 244 -13.57 -0.90 9.09
C ARG A 244 -13.97 -1.06 7.63
N ARG A 245 -13.00 -1.25 6.74
CA ARG A 245 -13.20 -1.60 5.34
C ARG A 245 -12.60 -2.97 5.02
N VAL A 246 -12.14 -3.73 6.01
CA VAL A 246 -11.58 -5.09 5.83
C VAL A 246 -12.57 -6.12 6.38
N CYS A 247 -12.69 -7.28 5.74
CA CYS A 247 -13.49 -8.39 6.21
C CYS A 247 -12.80 -9.23 7.30
N CYS A 248 -13.54 -10.17 7.90
CA CYS A 248 -13.03 -11.22 8.79
C CYS A 248 -12.22 -10.68 10.00
N ILE A 249 -12.55 -9.48 10.46
CA ILE A 249 -11.87 -8.82 11.58
C ILE A 249 -12.01 -9.58 12.91
N SER A 250 -13.06 -10.40 13.03
CA SER A 250 -13.27 -11.33 14.14
C SER A 250 -12.11 -12.33 14.31
N ASN A 251 -11.47 -12.80 13.23
CA ASN A 251 -10.30 -13.69 13.31
C ASN A 251 -9.04 -12.95 13.82
N MET A 252 -8.95 -11.64 13.61
CA MET A 252 -7.82 -10.78 13.99
C MET A 252 -7.99 -10.09 15.36
N SER A 253 -9.22 -10.04 15.89
CA SER A 253 -9.57 -9.28 17.09
C SER A 253 -10.12 -10.20 18.20
N PRO A 254 -9.26 -10.93 18.92
CA PRO A 254 -9.69 -11.81 20.01
C PRO A 254 -10.29 -11.04 21.19
N ASP A 255 -11.07 -11.75 22.02
CA ASP A 255 -11.61 -11.23 23.30
C ASP A 255 -10.53 -11.04 24.40
N THR A 256 -9.27 -11.42 24.14
CA THR A 256 -8.14 -11.28 25.05
C THR A 256 -7.19 -10.17 24.59
N TYR A 257 -6.52 -9.50 25.54
CA TYR A 257 -5.48 -8.51 25.23
C TYR A 257 -4.10 -9.15 24.97
N MET A 258 -4.06 -10.42 24.55
CA MET A 258 -2.82 -11.14 24.25
C MET A 258 -2.53 -11.24 22.75
N GLY A 259 -3.38 -10.66 21.90
CA GLY A 259 -3.28 -10.79 20.45
C GLY A 259 -3.67 -12.18 19.95
N ASN A 260 -3.62 -12.37 18.63
CA ASN A 260 -3.78 -13.68 18.00
C ASN A 260 -2.56 -13.97 17.09
N PRO A 261 -1.64 -14.85 17.50
CA PRO A 261 -0.43 -15.21 16.73
C PRO A 261 -0.72 -16.22 15.60
N THR A 262 -1.98 -16.63 15.41
CA THR A 262 -2.38 -17.59 14.37
C THR A 262 -3.67 -17.13 13.69
N ALA A 263 -3.79 -15.84 13.40
CA ALA A 263 -4.95 -15.31 12.69
C ALA A 263 -4.95 -15.85 11.25
N LYS A 264 -6.12 -16.34 10.80
CA LYS A 264 -6.31 -16.77 9.41
C LYS A 264 -7.14 -15.73 8.69
N TYR A 265 -6.63 -15.25 7.56
CA TYR A 265 -7.40 -14.40 6.67
C TYR A 265 -8.26 -15.24 5.72
N GLU A 266 -9.48 -14.79 5.50
CA GLU A 266 -10.42 -15.38 4.53
C GLU A 266 -10.88 -14.25 3.63
N MET A 267 -10.73 -14.43 2.31
CA MET A 267 -11.13 -13.44 1.32
C MET A 267 -12.66 -13.44 1.15
N VAL A 268 -13.24 -12.27 0.97
CA VAL A 268 -14.64 -12.12 0.50
C VAL A 268 -14.70 -12.13 -1.02
N GLU A 269 -15.90 -12.40 -1.55
CA GLU A 269 -16.21 -12.28 -2.98
C GLU A 269 -15.94 -10.85 -3.48
N GLU A 270 -15.46 -10.73 -4.73
CA GLU A 270 -14.99 -9.47 -5.31
C GLU A 270 -16.10 -8.39 -5.42
N ASP A 271 -17.37 -8.81 -5.50
CA ASP A 271 -18.55 -7.94 -5.57
C ASP A 271 -18.93 -7.26 -4.23
N SER A 272 -18.09 -7.39 -3.18
CA SER A 272 -18.38 -6.82 -1.86
C SER A 272 -18.22 -5.28 -1.83
N VAL A 273 -19.34 -4.56 -1.92
CA VAL A 273 -19.38 -3.08 -1.83
C VAL A 273 -18.91 -2.53 -0.46
N LEU A 274 -18.88 -3.38 0.57
CA LEU A 274 -18.68 -2.98 1.97
C LEU A 274 -17.27 -3.20 2.51
N HIS A 275 -16.60 -4.25 2.03
CA HIS A 275 -15.29 -4.69 2.50
C HIS A 275 -14.38 -4.96 1.31
N GLU A 276 -13.12 -4.55 1.45
CA GLU A 276 -12.04 -4.76 0.49
C GLU A 276 -11.13 -5.87 1.00
N ASN A 277 -10.63 -6.70 0.08
CA ASN A 277 -9.68 -7.75 0.42
C ASN A 277 -8.28 -7.17 0.74
N LEU A 278 -7.53 -7.83 1.62
CA LEU A 278 -6.14 -7.49 1.91
C LEU A 278 -5.20 -7.97 0.80
N ASP A 279 -4.16 -7.18 0.55
CA ASP A 279 -3.09 -7.54 -0.38
C ASP A 279 -2.26 -8.72 0.16
N ALA A 280 -2.41 -9.88 -0.47
CA ALA A 280 -1.80 -11.13 -0.05
C ALA A 280 -0.29 -11.06 0.29
N ASN A 281 0.46 -10.18 -0.36
CA ASN A 281 1.92 -10.18 -0.38
C ASN A 281 2.57 -9.09 0.51
N MET A 282 1.83 -8.59 1.52
CA MET A 282 2.39 -7.69 2.56
C MET A 282 3.19 -8.44 3.62
N THR A 283 4.34 -7.90 4.06
CA THR A 283 5.05 -8.41 5.24
C THR A 283 4.43 -7.92 6.55
N ALA A 284 3.76 -6.77 6.55
CA ALA A 284 3.02 -6.27 7.70
C ALA A 284 1.76 -5.45 7.33
N TYR A 285 0.78 -5.42 8.23
CA TYR A 285 -0.41 -4.57 8.15
C TYR A 285 -0.53 -3.66 9.37
N PHE A 286 -0.67 -2.36 9.12
CA PHE A 286 -1.01 -1.38 10.14
C PHE A 286 -2.46 -0.94 9.95
N PHE A 287 -3.37 -1.51 10.75
CA PHE A 287 -4.79 -1.20 10.69
C PHE A 287 -5.10 0.11 11.42
N VAL A 288 -5.56 1.11 10.66
CA VAL A 288 -5.97 2.42 11.16
C VAL A 288 -7.48 2.40 11.39
N ASP A 289 -7.91 2.77 12.59
CA ASP A 289 -9.33 2.77 12.98
C ASP A 289 -9.71 4.13 13.58
N THR A 290 -10.83 4.70 13.13
CA THR A 290 -11.10 6.14 13.27
C THR A 290 -12.39 6.38 14.05
N GLU A 291 -12.45 7.38 14.92
CA GLU A 291 -13.72 7.67 15.63
C GLU A 291 -14.76 8.35 14.71
N ASP A 292 -14.30 8.90 13.59
CA ASP A 292 -15.13 9.56 12.57
C ASP A 292 -15.28 8.77 11.26
N ARG A 293 -16.18 9.23 10.40
CA ARG A 293 -16.25 8.89 8.97
C ARG A 293 -15.78 10.12 8.16
N PRO A 294 -15.08 9.96 7.02
CA PRO A 294 -14.80 8.70 6.33
C PRO A 294 -13.44 8.08 6.68
N ALA A 295 -13.42 6.75 6.90
CA ALA A 295 -12.20 6.03 7.32
C ALA A 295 -11.03 6.09 6.32
N ARG A 296 -11.29 6.27 5.01
CA ARG A 296 -10.23 6.37 3.98
C ARG A 296 -9.40 7.65 4.15
N GLU A 297 -10.05 8.82 4.23
CA GLU A 297 -9.33 10.11 4.36
C GLU A 297 -8.50 10.17 5.64
N SER A 298 -9.06 9.76 6.78
CA SER A 298 -8.30 9.67 8.04
C SER A 298 -7.11 8.69 7.95
N THR A 299 -7.25 7.59 7.19
CA THR A 299 -6.13 6.66 6.95
C THR A 299 -5.04 7.28 6.08
N PHE A 300 -5.39 8.08 5.06
CA PHE A 300 -4.42 8.85 4.28
C PHE A 300 -3.68 9.92 5.12
N MET A 301 -4.42 10.64 5.98
CA MET A 301 -3.82 11.60 6.91
C MET A 301 -2.90 10.91 7.93
N PHE A 302 -3.27 9.71 8.40
CA PHE A 302 -2.41 8.88 9.24
C PHE A 302 -1.14 8.42 8.51
N ARG A 303 -1.25 7.97 7.25
CA ARG A 303 -0.11 7.59 6.41
C ARG A 303 0.89 8.73 6.25
N SER A 304 0.42 9.95 5.97
CA SER A 304 1.28 11.14 5.86
C SER A 304 1.99 11.49 7.19
N LYS A 305 1.32 11.28 8.33
CA LYS A 305 1.95 11.40 9.68
C LYS A 305 2.99 10.31 9.93
N MET A 306 2.72 9.07 9.52
CA MET A 306 3.67 7.95 9.59
C MET A 306 4.91 8.22 8.74
N GLU A 307 4.74 8.69 7.50
CA GLU A 307 5.85 9.10 6.62
C GLU A 307 6.70 10.20 7.27
N THR A 308 6.04 11.20 7.87
CA THR A 308 6.73 12.26 8.63
C THR A 308 7.52 11.71 9.83
N ALA A 309 7.00 10.71 10.53
CA ALA A 309 7.69 10.05 11.64
C ALA A 309 8.92 9.27 11.15
N LEU A 310 8.78 8.48 10.09
CA LEU A 310 9.87 7.69 9.50
C LEU A 310 10.99 8.60 8.99
N ARG A 311 10.68 9.67 8.25
CA ARG A 311 11.66 10.66 7.76
C ARG A 311 12.51 11.26 8.90
N ASN A 312 11.92 11.45 10.07
CA ASN A 312 12.55 12.06 11.25
C ASN A 312 12.98 11.05 12.33
N TRP A 313 12.92 9.73 12.06
CA TRP A 313 13.35 8.69 13.00
C TRP A 313 14.87 8.74 13.15
N ALA A 314 15.37 9.36 14.22
CA ALA A 314 16.79 9.38 14.57
C ALA A 314 17.29 7.99 15.00
N VAL A 315 18.57 7.69 14.82
CA VAL A 315 19.13 6.44 15.33
C VAL A 315 19.27 6.53 16.85
N THR A 316 18.67 5.58 17.58
CA THR A 316 18.85 5.46 19.03
C THR A 316 20.30 5.08 19.36
N GLU A 317 20.95 5.77 20.30
CA GLU A 317 22.41 5.70 20.57
C GLU A 317 22.96 4.34 21.08
N SER A 318 22.19 3.25 21.00
CA SER A 318 22.45 1.99 21.71
C SER A 318 23.63 1.15 21.16
N LEU A 319 24.15 1.46 19.97
CA LEU A 319 25.12 0.61 19.25
C LEU A 319 26.43 1.30 18.85
N GLY A 320 26.85 2.36 19.55
CA GLY A 320 28.21 2.92 19.42
C GLY A 320 28.57 3.47 18.03
N GLU A 321 27.56 3.74 17.19
CA GLU A 321 27.74 4.36 15.89
C GLU A 321 28.24 5.81 16.04
N SER A 322 29.05 6.26 15.09
CA SER A 322 29.58 7.63 15.08
C SER A 322 28.43 8.64 15.01
N GLN A 323 28.51 9.71 15.82
CA GLN A 323 27.46 10.73 16.01
C GLN A 323 26.90 11.34 14.71
N GLN A 324 27.65 11.27 13.60
CA GLN A 324 27.22 11.72 12.27
C GLN A 324 26.19 10.78 11.60
N LEU A 325 26.28 9.46 11.82
CA LEU A 325 25.28 8.51 11.30
C LEU A 325 23.92 8.68 11.99
N ALA A 326 23.95 8.96 13.30
CA ALA A 326 22.75 9.08 14.11
C ALA A 326 21.80 10.23 13.70
N GLN A 327 22.33 11.23 13.00
CA GLN A 327 21.59 12.40 12.49
C GLN A 327 21.14 12.26 11.02
N SER A 328 21.50 11.17 10.33
CA SER A 328 21.10 10.95 8.93
C SER A 328 19.57 10.75 8.83
N LYS A 329 18.87 11.58 8.05
CA LYS A 329 17.44 11.38 7.78
C LYS A 329 17.22 10.16 6.89
N ILE A 330 16.10 9.46 7.09
CA ILE A 330 15.70 8.35 6.22
C ILE A 330 15.30 8.94 4.86
N GLN A 331 15.86 8.40 3.78
CA GLN A 331 15.52 8.82 2.42
C GLN A 331 14.13 8.30 2.07
N MET A 332 13.32 9.11 1.40
CA MET A 332 11.94 8.72 1.10
C MET A 332 11.41 9.43 -0.14
N CYS A 333 10.84 8.65 -1.05
CA CYS A 333 10.26 9.10 -2.30
C CYS A 333 8.88 8.45 -2.51
N GLY A 334 7.92 9.25 -2.96
CA GLY A 334 6.60 8.80 -3.37
C GLY A 334 6.54 8.41 -4.84
N ILE A 335 5.67 7.47 -5.19
CA ILE A 335 5.37 7.08 -6.57
C ILE A 335 3.86 7.15 -6.77
N LEU A 336 3.41 7.89 -7.76
CA LEU A 336 1.99 8.03 -8.13
C LEU A 336 1.72 7.39 -9.50
N SER A 337 0.73 6.48 -9.54
CA SER A 337 0.13 5.92 -10.75
C SER A 337 -1.38 6.16 -10.69
N GLY A 338 -2.01 6.78 -11.68
CA GLY A 338 -3.46 7.06 -11.63
C GLY A 338 -3.84 8.01 -10.48
N GLY A 339 -4.95 7.72 -9.81
CA GLY A 339 -5.34 8.31 -8.52
C GLY A 339 -6.65 9.11 -8.55
N ASP A 340 -7.27 9.23 -7.37
CA ASP A 340 -8.56 9.89 -7.12
C ASP A 340 -8.45 11.16 -6.25
N GLU A 341 -9.59 11.79 -5.93
CA GLU A 341 -9.67 12.96 -5.03
C GLU A 341 -9.06 12.67 -3.64
N GLY A 342 -9.21 11.45 -3.13
CA GLY A 342 -8.61 11.03 -1.86
C GLY A 342 -7.08 10.94 -1.93
N THR A 343 -6.56 10.45 -3.06
CA THR A 343 -5.13 10.39 -3.37
C THR A 343 -4.52 11.79 -3.44
N LEU A 344 -5.22 12.75 -4.05
CA LEU A 344 -4.79 14.16 -4.11
C LEU A 344 -4.60 14.76 -2.70
N LYS A 345 -5.57 14.56 -1.80
CA LYS A 345 -5.48 15.03 -0.40
C LYS A 345 -4.27 14.41 0.33
N SER A 346 -3.99 13.12 0.09
CA SER A 346 -2.81 12.47 0.66
C SER A 346 -1.50 13.02 0.10
N ILE A 347 -1.41 13.22 -1.22
CA ILE A 347 -0.17 13.66 -1.88
C ILE A 347 0.14 15.12 -1.54
N HIS A 348 -0.86 16.00 -1.50
CA HIS A 348 -0.69 17.37 -1.00
C HIS A 348 -0.12 17.38 0.44
N THR A 349 -0.64 16.51 1.31
CA THR A 349 -0.17 16.40 2.69
C THR A 349 1.26 15.86 2.77
N SER A 350 1.60 14.82 2.00
CA SER A 350 2.94 14.22 1.98
C SER A 350 3.99 15.12 1.31
N LEU A 351 3.65 15.86 0.24
CA LEU A 351 4.52 16.91 -0.32
C LEU A 351 4.76 18.01 0.72
N SER A 352 3.72 18.45 1.40
CA SER A 352 3.82 19.47 2.46
C SER A 352 4.60 19.01 3.70
N SER A 353 4.77 17.69 3.90
CA SER A 353 5.66 17.12 4.94
C SER A 353 7.11 16.87 4.47
N GLY A 354 7.44 17.23 3.23
CA GLY A 354 8.78 17.10 2.67
C GLY A 354 9.03 15.81 1.89
N THR A 355 7.99 15.09 1.46
CA THR A 355 8.12 13.90 0.60
C THR A 355 8.04 14.25 -0.88
N PRO A 356 9.13 14.11 -1.66
CA PRO A 356 9.10 14.29 -3.10
C PRO A 356 8.41 13.10 -3.79
N PHE A 357 7.89 13.31 -5.00
CA PHE A 357 7.10 12.32 -5.75
C PHE A 357 7.57 12.17 -7.21
N VAL A 358 7.67 10.93 -7.67
CA VAL A 358 7.66 10.61 -9.10
C VAL A 358 6.21 10.37 -9.54
N VAL A 359 5.76 11.09 -10.56
CA VAL A 359 4.44 10.92 -11.20
C VAL A 359 4.63 10.13 -12.49
N LEU A 360 3.96 9.00 -12.62
CA LEU A 360 4.05 8.14 -13.79
C LEU A 360 3.11 8.66 -14.89
N LYS A 361 3.68 9.08 -16.01
CA LYS A 361 2.91 9.59 -17.15
C LYS A 361 2.00 8.50 -17.75
N GLU A 362 0.92 8.93 -18.39
CA GLU A 362 -0.07 8.07 -19.06
C GLU A 362 -0.76 7.01 -18.19
N THR A 363 -0.68 7.14 -16.86
CA THR A 363 -1.36 6.22 -15.91
C THR A 363 -2.79 6.64 -15.55
N GLY A 364 -3.28 7.77 -16.07
CA GLY A 364 -4.66 8.26 -15.89
C GLY A 364 -4.87 9.06 -14.60
N GLY A 365 -6.14 9.33 -14.28
CA GLY A 365 -6.57 9.93 -13.01
C GLY A 365 -5.78 11.18 -12.59
N LEU A 366 -5.44 11.25 -11.30
CA LEU A 366 -4.64 12.33 -10.73
C LEU A 366 -3.26 12.47 -11.40
N ALA A 367 -2.60 11.37 -11.76
CA ALA A 367 -1.29 11.41 -12.39
C ALA A 367 -1.32 12.19 -13.70
N SER A 368 -2.29 11.90 -14.59
CA SER A 368 -2.46 12.66 -15.83
C SER A 368 -2.82 14.13 -15.58
N ILE A 369 -3.72 14.43 -14.64
CA ILE A 369 -4.07 15.81 -14.26
C ILE A 369 -2.82 16.59 -13.83
N LEU A 370 -1.96 16.01 -12.99
CA LEU A 370 -0.74 16.65 -12.52
C LEU A 370 0.30 16.80 -13.64
N CYS A 371 0.45 15.80 -14.51
CA CYS A 371 1.33 15.89 -15.69
C CYS A 371 0.91 17.05 -16.60
N GLU A 372 -0.36 17.12 -17.02
CA GLU A 372 -0.86 18.20 -17.89
C GLU A 372 -0.71 19.57 -17.23
N CYS A 373 -1.07 19.70 -15.94
CA CYS A 373 -0.91 20.97 -15.22
C CYS A 373 0.57 21.41 -15.09
N ILE A 374 1.50 20.47 -14.95
CA ILE A 374 2.94 20.76 -14.91
C ILE A 374 3.43 21.17 -16.31
N GLU A 375 3.07 20.42 -17.36
CA GLU A 375 3.44 20.72 -18.75
C GLU A 375 2.94 22.11 -19.18
N ASP A 376 1.67 22.44 -18.92
CA ASP A 376 1.09 23.76 -19.18
C ASP A 376 1.80 24.88 -18.39
N THR A 377 2.17 24.61 -17.14
CA THR A 377 2.93 25.56 -16.32
C THR A 377 4.30 25.83 -16.93
N GLU A 378 5.03 24.79 -17.36
CA GLU A 378 6.32 24.97 -18.03
C GLU A 378 6.20 25.70 -19.39
N ILE A 379 5.14 25.41 -20.17
CA ILE A 379 4.86 26.10 -21.43
C ILE A 379 4.61 27.59 -21.19
N GLY A 380 3.82 27.92 -20.16
CA GLY A 380 3.58 29.29 -19.71
C GLY A 380 4.86 30.02 -19.32
N GLU A 381 5.72 29.41 -18.51
CA GLU A 381 7.03 29.98 -18.13
C GLU A 381 7.96 30.18 -19.33
N ARG A 382 8.04 29.19 -20.23
CA ARG A 382 8.83 29.31 -21.48
C ARG A 382 8.34 30.47 -22.33
N ASN A 383 7.03 30.72 -22.37
CA ASN A 383 6.43 31.81 -23.14
C ASN A 383 6.65 33.18 -22.48
N ILE A 384 6.51 33.32 -21.16
CA ILE A 384 6.88 34.54 -20.42
C ILE A 384 8.36 34.86 -20.63
N ARG A 385 9.25 33.86 -20.50
CA ARG A 385 10.70 34.04 -20.67
C ARG A 385 11.07 34.50 -22.08
N LYS A 386 10.44 33.93 -23.12
CA LYS A 386 10.59 34.39 -24.52
C LYS A 386 10.13 35.85 -24.67
N LYS A 387 8.97 36.20 -24.11
CA LYS A 387 8.41 37.56 -24.19
C LYS A 387 9.30 38.60 -23.49
N ALA A 388 9.82 38.29 -22.30
CA ALA A 388 10.75 39.16 -21.57
C ALA A 388 12.05 39.40 -22.36
N LEU A 389 12.59 38.37 -23.02
CA LEU A 389 13.75 38.48 -23.91
C LEU A 389 13.49 39.39 -25.12
N THR A 390 12.27 39.39 -25.69
CA THR A 390 11.92 40.26 -26.83
C THR A 390 11.53 41.68 -26.43
N GLU A 391 10.94 41.89 -25.25
CA GLU A 391 10.43 43.20 -24.80
C GLU A 391 11.40 43.95 -23.87
N GLY A 392 12.51 43.31 -23.47
CA GLY A 392 13.54 43.93 -22.63
C GLY A 392 13.15 44.10 -21.16
N SER A 393 12.06 43.48 -20.71
CA SER A 393 11.62 43.54 -19.32
C SER A 393 12.52 42.69 -18.41
N ARG A 394 12.89 43.25 -17.26
CA ARG A 394 13.77 42.60 -16.27
C ARG A 394 13.01 41.83 -15.19
N GLU A 395 11.69 41.96 -15.14
CA GLU A 395 10.85 41.27 -14.16
C GLU A 395 10.51 39.86 -14.64
N SER A 396 11.12 38.87 -14.00
CA SER A 396 10.79 37.46 -14.19
C SER A 396 9.53 37.12 -13.40
N ALA A 397 8.37 37.53 -13.91
CA ALA A 397 7.09 37.12 -13.35
C ALA A 397 6.99 35.59 -13.36
N VAL A 398 6.71 34.99 -12.20
CA VAL A 398 6.44 33.55 -12.08
C VAL A 398 5.13 33.27 -12.80
N PHE A 399 5.10 32.29 -13.70
CA PHE A 399 3.86 31.85 -14.30
C PHE A 399 3.09 31.01 -13.27
N GLN A 400 1.81 31.33 -13.07
CA GLN A 400 0.89 30.50 -12.31
C GLN A 400 -0.26 30.11 -13.23
N LEU A 401 -0.54 28.80 -13.31
CA LEU A 401 -1.65 28.27 -14.09
C LEU A 401 -2.98 28.74 -13.48
N SER A 402 -3.92 29.18 -14.32
CA SER A 402 -5.13 29.80 -13.82
C SER A 402 -6.06 28.77 -13.16
N PRO A 403 -6.86 29.15 -12.13
CA PRO A 403 -7.86 28.27 -11.54
C PRO A 403 -8.89 27.72 -12.54
N ALA A 404 -9.09 28.42 -13.67
CA ALA A 404 -9.99 27.99 -14.74
C ALA A 404 -9.38 26.87 -15.59
N ASN A 405 -8.09 26.99 -15.95
CA ASN A 405 -7.36 25.95 -16.68
C ASN A 405 -7.24 24.66 -15.85
N ILE A 406 -6.86 24.78 -14.57
CA ILE A 406 -6.78 23.62 -13.67
C ILE A 406 -8.14 22.93 -13.55
N ARG A 407 -9.25 23.70 -13.46
CA ARG A 407 -10.60 23.12 -13.45
C ARG A 407 -10.93 22.41 -14.76
N GLU A 408 -10.54 22.95 -15.90
CA GLU A 408 -10.74 22.34 -17.22
C GLU A 408 -10.02 20.98 -17.32
N THR A 409 -8.73 20.93 -16.93
CA THR A 409 -7.93 19.68 -16.86
C THR A 409 -8.49 18.66 -15.87
N VAL A 410 -9.01 19.10 -14.72
CA VAL A 410 -9.67 18.19 -13.76
C VAL A 410 -10.95 17.60 -14.35
N MET A 411 -11.78 18.41 -15.00
CA MET A 411 -13.07 17.99 -15.57
C MET A 411 -12.94 17.20 -16.88
N SER A 412 -11.78 17.20 -17.54
CA SER A 412 -11.49 16.28 -18.64
C SER A 412 -11.14 14.86 -18.18
N HIS A 413 -10.71 14.71 -16.92
CA HIS A 413 -10.25 13.43 -16.34
C HIS A 413 -11.21 12.80 -15.33
N TRP A 414 -11.97 13.60 -14.59
CA TRP A 414 -12.90 13.14 -13.56
C TRP A 414 -14.33 13.57 -13.89
N GLU A 415 -15.21 12.59 -14.12
CA GLU A 415 -16.64 12.81 -14.45
C GLU A 415 -17.41 13.46 -13.29
N GLU A 416 -17.10 13.07 -12.05
CA GLU A 416 -17.68 13.63 -10.83
C GLU A 416 -16.56 14.02 -9.84
N VAL A 417 -16.67 15.23 -9.28
CA VAL A 417 -15.74 15.75 -8.26
C VAL A 417 -16.56 16.31 -7.11
N ALA A 418 -16.32 15.84 -5.89
CA ALA A 418 -17.15 16.21 -4.75
C ALA A 418 -16.88 17.64 -4.27
N GLN A 419 -15.62 18.10 -4.37
CA GLN A 419 -15.17 19.40 -3.89
C GLN A 419 -14.27 20.10 -4.94
N PRO A 420 -14.79 20.51 -6.12
CA PRO A 420 -13.97 20.97 -7.24
C PRO A 420 -13.14 22.22 -6.91
N ASP A 421 -13.66 23.13 -6.09
CA ASP A 421 -12.92 24.34 -5.69
C ASP A 421 -11.75 24.00 -4.75
N LEU A 422 -11.90 22.99 -3.88
CA LEU A 422 -10.82 22.49 -3.05
C LEU A 422 -9.78 21.76 -3.90
N VAL A 423 -10.20 20.92 -4.85
CA VAL A 423 -9.30 20.21 -5.77
C VAL A 423 -8.40 21.19 -6.53
N VAL A 424 -8.97 22.27 -7.08
CA VAL A 424 -8.19 23.31 -7.77
C VAL A 424 -7.15 23.94 -6.83
N LEU A 425 -7.54 24.32 -5.61
CA LEU A 425 -6.61 24.88 -4.62
C LEU A 425 -5.48 23.91 -4.25
N LEU A 426 -5.80 22.63 -4.02
CA LEU A 426 -4.81 21.60 -3.71
C LEU A 426 -3.82 21.37 -4.87
N ILE A 427 -4.28 21.44 -6.12
CA ILE A 427 -3.40 21.35 -7.29
C ILE A 427 -2.51 22.59 -7.40
N GLN A 428 -3.03 23.81 -7.15
CA GLN A 428 -2.22 25.03 -7.12
C GLN A 428 -1.09 24.93 -6.06
N ASP A 429 -1.41 24.51 -4.84
CA ASP A 429 -0.44 24.28 -3.76
C ASP A 429 0.61 23.19 -4.06
N ILE A 430 0.33 22.29 -5.01
CA ILE A 430 1.24 21.25 -5.51
C ILE A 430 2.13 21.80 -6.62
N LEU A 431 1.59 22.60 -7.54
CA LEU A 431 2.34 23.26 -8.62
C LEU A 431 3.36 24.28 -8.07
N ASP A 432 3.04 24.96 -6.97
CA ASP A 432 3.96 25.84 -6.23
C ASP A 432 5.14 25.07 -5.57
N LYS A 433 5.10 23.73 -5.52
CA LYS A 433 6.16 22.82 -5.00
C LYS A 433 6.72 21.87 -6.05
N ARG A 434 6.59 22.21 -7.34
CA ARG A 434 6.97 21.36 -8.48
C ARG A 434 8.42 20.86 -8.46
N GLU A 435 9.34 21.53 -7.77
CA GLU A 435 10.73 21.10 -7.59
C GLU A 435 10.87 19.80 -6.77
N MET A 436 9.83 19.43 -6.01
CA MET A 436 9.71 18.15 -5.33
C MET A 436 9.05 17.06 -6.18
N ILE A 437 8.67 17.36 -7.42
CA ILE A 437 7.94 16.48 -8.32
C ILE A 437 8.80 16.18 -9.54
N CYS A 438 8.73 14.95 -10.04
CA CYS A 438 9.31 14.58 -11.32
C CYS A 438 8.31 13.75 -12.12
N VAL A 439 8.01 14.17 -13.35
CA VAL A 439 7.21 13.38 -14.29
C VAL A 439 8.16 12.38 -14.96
N CYS A 440 7.77 11.12 -14.99
CA CYS A 440 8.55 10.04 -15.60
C CYS A 440 7.75 9.38 -16.72
N ASP A 441 8.34 9.35 -17.91
CA ASP A 441 7.80 8.65 -19.08
C ASP A 441 8.41 7.25 -19.16
N LEU A 442 7.64 6.22 -18.84
CA LEU A 442 8.14 4.84 -18.71
C LEU A 442 8.36 4.13 -20.05
N GLU A 443 8.02 4.75 -21.18
CA GLU A 443 8.41 4.24 -22.50
C GLU A 443 9.85 4.66 -22.87
N GLU A 444 10.32 5.81 -22.37
CA GLU A 444 11.63 6.39 -22.70
C GLU A 444 12.66 6.32 -21.56
N GLU A 445 12.22 6.25 -20.29
CA GLU A 445 13.05 6.52 -19.11
C GLU A 445 13.03 5.40 -18.05
N ASP A 446 14.16 5.21 -17.34
CA ASP A 446 14.27 4.29 -16.20
C ASP A 446 13.75 4.94 -14.90
N LEU A 447 12.74 4.35 -14.27
CA LEU A 447 12.10 4.88 -13.05
C LEU A 447 13.07 5.12 -11.87
N ASP A 448 14.08 4.27 -11.70
CA ASP A 448 15.06 4.42 -10.63
C ASP A 448 15.98 5.64 -10.79
N TYR A 449 16.18 6.13 -12.03
CA TYR A 449 16.92 7.37 -12.27
C TYR A 449 16.19 8.59 -11.68
N HIS A 450 14.88 8.68 -11.88
CA HIS A 450 14.03 9.76 -11.36
C HIS A 450 13.92 9.75 -9.84
N VAL A 451 13.81 8.56 -9.23
CA VAL A 451 13.86 8.41 -7.76
C VAL A 451 15.19 8.92 -7.22
N LEU A 452 16.33 8.55 -7.82
CA LEU A 452 17.64 9.06 -7.41
C LEU A 452 17.78 10.57 -7.59
N LEU A 453 17.24 11.13 -8.68
CA LEU A 453 17.21 12.56 -8.97
C LEU A 453 16.52 13.38 -7.87
N LEU A 454 15.44 12.86 -7.30
CA LEU A 454 14.70 13.50 -6.20
C LEU A 454 15.37 13.31 -4.83
N LEU A 455 16.12 12.23 -4.61
CA LEU A 455 16.81 11.94 -3.35
C LEU A 455 18.19 12.61 -3.20
N ILE A 456 18.72 13.20 -4.28
CA ILE A 456 20.02 13.92 -4.30
C ILE A 456 19.83 15.45 -4.08
N ARG A 457 18.59 15.96 -4.17
CA ARG A 457 18.23 17.36 -3.91
C ARG A 457 18.15 17.67 -2.42
#